data_AF-A0A2K9CMF3-F1
#
_entry.id   AF-A0A2K9CMF3-F1
#
_cell.length_a   1.000
_cell.length_b   1.000
_cell.length_c   1.000
_cell.angle_alpha   90.00
_cell.angle_beta   90.00
_cell.angle_gamma   90.00
#
_symmetry.space_group_name_H-M   'P 1'
#
loop_
_entity.id
_entity.type
_entity.pdbx_description
1 polymer ?
#
loop_
_entity_poly.entity_id
_entity_poly.type
_entity_poly.pdbx_seq_one_letter_code
_entity_poly.pdbx_strand_id
1 'polypeptide(L)'
;MKKANAWSLALIPCVSLWLAAAPAWGATAPALSEVRVFKVESARCAETIPERVQSTQMCTHRGPTKVSVMEVGLGNNPVGLFNGAVLNGQRTPVCQVGNISEACNGAGTLMGYIYVFDLNVADQGWFEYSNSSINPPRNTLKTLLNIR
;
A
#
# COMPACT_ATOMS: atom_id res chain seq x y z
N MET A 1 -53.16 -23.09 -62.83
CA MET A 1 -53.49 -23.46 -61.44
C MET A 1 -52.79 -24.77 -61.08
N LYS A 2 -51.70 -24.72 -60.29
CA LYS A 2 -51.13 -25.91 -59.64
C LYS A 2 -50.25 -25.49 -58.44
N LYS A 3 -50.85 -25.69 -57.26
CA LYS A 3 -50.37 -25.87 -55.88
C LYS A 3 -48.96 -25.35 -55.50
N ALA A 4 -48.96 -24.38 -54.58
CA ALA A 4 -47.81 -23.97 -53.78
C ALA A 4 -47.37 -25.09 -52.82
N ASN A 5 -46.06 -25.28 -52.66
CA ASN A 5 -45.49 -26.17 -51.66
C ASN A 5 -44.71 -25.33 -50.65
N ALA A 6 -45.16 -25.36 -49.40
CA ALA A 6 -44.49 -24.76 -48.26
C ALA A 6 -43.40 -25.70 -47.76
N TRP A 7 -42.17 -25.20 -47.66
CA TRP A 7 -41.14 -25.55 -46.66
C TRP A 7 -39.78 -25.11 -47.17
N SER A 8 -39.19 -24.11 -46.50
CA SER A 8 -37.81 -24.22 -46.02
C SER A 8 -37.56 -23.08 -45.04
N LEU A 9 -37.14 -23.51 -43.86
CA LEU A 9 -36.98 -22.73 -42.64
C LEU A 9 -35.88 -21.67 -42.78
N ALA A 10 -36.09 -20.59 -42.03
CA ALA A 10 -35.14 -19.53 -41.80
C ALA A 10 -33.78 -20.06 -41.34
N LEU A 11 -32.71 -19.61 -41.98
CA LEU A 11 -31.34 -19.72 -41.47
C LEU A 11 -30.94 -18.34 -40.96
N ILE A 12 -31.19 -18.11 -39.66
CA ILE A 12 -30.55 -17.06 -38.88
C ILE A 12 -29.22 -17.64 -38.41
N PRO A 13 -28.04 -17.20 -38.91
CA PRO A 13 -26.81 -17.53 -38.22
C PRO A 13 -26.73 -16.63 -36.98
N CYS A 14 -27.16 -17.17 -35.84
CA CYS A 14 -26.77 -16.66 -34.53
C CYS A 14 -25.24 -16.82 -34.41
N VAL A 15 -24.49 -15.82 -34.87
CA VAL A 15 -23.08 -15.67 -34.55
C VAL A 15 -23.02 -15.36 -33.06
N SER A 16 -22.87 -16.41 -32.26
CA SER A 16 -22.63 -16.30 -30.83
C SER A 16 -21.33 -15.52 -30.62
N LEU A 17 -21.45 -14.29 -30.11
CA LEU A 17 -20.35 -13.54 -29.52
C LEU A 17 -19.81 -14.33 -28.32
N TRP A 18 -18.85 -15.21 -28.56
CA TRP A 18 -17.94 -15.65 -27.51
C TRP A 18 -16.97 -14.50 -27.24
N LEU A 19 -17.40 -13.55 -26.39
CA LEU A 19 -16.42 -12.78 -25.62
C LEU A 19 -15.73 -13.77 -24.70
N ALA A 20 -14.56 -14.25 -25.11
CA ALA A 20 -13.60 -14.85 -24.21
C ALA A 20 -13.25 -13.79 -23.16
N ALA A 21 -13.92 -13.84 -22.02
CA ALA A 21 -13.46 -13.16 -20.83
C ALA A 21 -12.14 -13.83 -20.45
N ALA A 22 -11.02 -13.26 -20.94
CA ALA A 22 -9.70 -13.66 -20.47
C ALA A 22 -9.72 -13.50 -18.94
N PRO A 23 -9.41 -14.55 -18.16
CA PRO A 23 -9.30 -14.39 -16.73
C PRO A 23 -8.17 -13.39 -16.47
N ALA A 24 -8.51 -12.22 -15.94
CA ALA A 24 -7.53 -11.31 -15.39
C ALA A 24 -6.93 -11.99 -14.16
N TRP A 25 -5.88 -12.79 -14.36
CA TRP A 25 -5.04 -13.29 -13.27
C TRP A 25 -4.28 -12.10 -12.72
N GLY A 26 -4.93 -11.34 -11.83
CA GLY A 26 -4.22 -10.43 -10.95
C GLY A 26 -3.21 -11.23 -10.15
N ALA A 27 -1.94 -10.83 -10.19
CA ALA A 27 -0.92 -11.41 -9.32
C ALA A 27 -1.43 -11.35 -7.87
N THR A 28 -1.29 -12.44 -7.13
CA THR A 28 -1.70 -12.46 -5.72
C THR A 28 -0.92 -11.40 -4.97
N ALA A 29 -1.63 -10.54 -4.23
CA ALA A 29 -1.02 -9.56 -3.36
C ALA A 29 0.05 -10.22 -2.47
N PRO A 30 1.25 -9.65 -2.29
CA PRO A 30 2.22 -10.17 -1.34
C PRO A 30 1.71 -10.03 0.10
N ALA A 31 2.00 -11.02 0.95
CA ALA A 31 1.75 -10.92 2.40
C ALA A 31 2.62 -9.81 3.01
N LEU A 32 2.10 -9.15 4.05
CA LEU A 32 2.86 -8.13 4.78
C LEU A 32 4.10 -8.76 5.41
N SER A 33 5.28 -8.28 4.99
CA SER A 33 6.58 -8.84 5.40
C SER A 33 7.44 -7.85 6.19
N GLU A 34 7.24 -6.55 5.99
CA GLU A 34 7.99 -5.53 6.71
C GLU A 34 7.15 -4.27 6.95
N VAL A 35 7.32 -3.68 8.14
CA VAL A 35 6.93 -2.31 8.43
C VAL A 35 8.08 -1.61 9.14
N ARG A 36 8.52 -0.46 8.62
CA ARG A 36 9.72 0.22 9.13
C ARG A 36 9.67 1.73 8.96
N VAL A 37 10.06 2.46 9.99
CA VAL A 37 10.34 3.90 9.85
C VAL A 37 11.65 4.09 9.11
N PHE A 38 11.64 4.86 8.03
CA PHE A 38 12.85 5.11 7.22
C PHE A 38 13.22 6.58 7.14
N LYS A 39 12.33 7.51 7.51
CA LYS A 39 12.61 8.94 7.50
C LYS A 39 11.80 9.69 8.55
N VAL A 40 12.43 10.64 9.22
CA VAL A 40 11.78 11.64 10.09
C VAL A 40 12.20 13.03 9.64
N GLU A 41 11.24 13.94 9.52
CA GLU A 41 11.47 15.30 9.03
C GLU A 41 10.70 16.32 9.84
N SER A 42 11.41 17.33 10.33
CA SER A 42 10.85 18.51 10.98
C SER A 42 11.38 19.78 10.30
N ALA A 43 10.90 20.95 10.70
CA ALA A 43 11.34 22.23 10.13
C ALA A 43 12.87 22.46 10.21
N ARG A 44 13.56 21.81 11.15
CA ARG A 44 15.00 22.01 11.38
C ARG A 44 15.89 21.01 10.64
N CYS A 45 15.38 19.82 10.35
CA CYS A 45 16.19 18.73 9.82
C CYS A 45 15.32 17.61 9.26
N ALA A 46 15.88 16.90 8.28
CA ALA A 46 15.41 15.61 7.84
C ALA A 46 16.52 14.58 8.09
N GLU A 47 16.16 13.43 8.64
CA GLU A 47 17.09 12.31 8.81
C GLU A 47 16.49 11.02 8.27
N THR A 48 17.34 10.23 7.63
CA THR A 48 17.04 8.86 7.25
C THR A 48 17.29 7.95 8.44
N ILE A 49 16.35 7.07 8.74
CA ILE A 49 16.45 6.11 9.83
C ILE A 49 17.01 4.80 9.28
N PRO A 50 18.24 4.39 9.68
CA PRO A 50 18.80 3.11 9.29
C PRO A 50 17.96 1.95 9.83
N GLU A 51 18.11 0.78 9.24
CA GLU A 51 17.50 -0.44 9.78
C GLU A 51 17.93 -0.68 11.23
N ARG A 52 17.02 -1.27 12.03
CA ARG A 52 17.25 -1.66 13.43
C ARG A 52 17.52 -0.49 14.40
N VAL A 53 17.47 0.76 13.94
CA VAL A 53 17.55 1.93 14.81
C VAL A 53 16.17 2.25 15.37
N GLN A 54 16.11 2.45 16.68
CA GLN A 54 14.85 2.72 17.43
C GLN A 54 14.79 4.13 18.01
N SER A 55 15.67 5.04 17.59
CA SER A 55 15.60 6.44 17.98
C SER A 55 16.19 7.36 16.91
N THR A 56 15.69 8.58 16.83
CA THR A 56 16.34 9.66 16.08
C THR A 56 17.70 10.00 16.70
N GLN A 57 18.68 10.37 15.87
CA GLN A 57 20.08 10.51 16.29
C GLN A 57 20.76 11.78 15.76
N MET A 58 20.36 12.29 14.60
CA MET A 58 21.03 13.41 13.95
C MET A 58 20.64 14.75 14.57
N CYS A 59 19.38 14.87 14.99
CA CYS A 59 18.84 16.11 15.52
C CYS A 59 17.63 15.87 16.42
N THR A 60 17.31 16.93 17.17
CA THR A 60 16.14 17.04 18.01
C THR A 60 14.97 17.59 17.19
N HIS A 61 13.94 16.77 16.94
CA HIS A 61 12.76 17.13 16.17
C HIS A 61 11.74 17.83 17.06
N ARG A 62 11.33 19.04 16.70
CA ARG A 62 10.37 19.83 17.48
C ARG A 62 9.32 20.45 16.58
N GLY A 63 8.12 20.62 17.13
CA GLY A 63 6.98 21.17 16.41
C GLY A 63 6.43 20.18 15.35
N PRO A 64 5.84 20.71 14.27
CA PRO A 64 5.35 19.89 13.17
C PRO A 64 6.44 18.97 12.61
N THR A 65 6.18 17.67 12.67
CA THR A 65 7.10 16.61 12.29
C THR A 65 6.36 15.58 11.44
N LYS A 66 7.02 15.10 10.39
CA LYS A 66 6.56 14.02 9.52
C LYS A 66 7.36 12.77 9.78
N VAL A 67 6.67 11.65 9.94
CA VAL A 67 7.28 10.32 10.06
C VAL A 67 6.87 9.47 8.88
N SER A 68 7.85 9.01 8.12
CA SER A 68 7.63 8.17 6.94
C SER A 68 7.92 6.70 7.27
N VAL A 69 6.92 5.86 7.02
CA VAL A 69 6.97 4.41 7.24
C VAL A 69 6.87 3.72 5.89
N MET A 70 7.75 2.76 5.66
CA MET A 70 7.67 1.85 4.52
C MET A 70 6.96 0.58 4.97
N GLU A 71 5.99 0.16 4.17
CA GLU A 71 5.30 -1.12 4.25
C GLU A 71 5.66 -1.95 3.01
N VAL A 72 6.19 -3.15 3.23
CA VAL A 72 6.45 -4.15 2.17
C VAL A 72 5.47 -5.29 2.34
N GLY A 73 4.77 -5.63 1.26
CA GLY A 73 3.58 -6.46 1.30
C GLY A 73 2.32 -5.65 1.62
N LEU A 74 1.15 -6.29 1.58
CA LEU A 74 -0.13 -5.59 1.78
C LEU A 74 -0.71 -5.88 3.16
N GLY A 75 -0.89 -4.84 3.96
CA GLY A 75 -1.71 -4.88 5.17
C GLY A 75 -3.12 -4.32 4.97
N ASN A 76 -4.01 -4.52 5.95
CA ASN A 76 -5.41 -4.09 5.88
C ASN A 76 -5.93 -3.31 7.10
N ASN A 77 -5.10 -3.07 8.12
CA ASN A 77 -5.45 -2.33 9.33
C ASN A 77 -4.28 -1.44 9.82
N PRO A 78 -3.88 -0.41 9.05
CA PRO A 78 -2.77 0.45 9.42
C PRO A 78 -3.16 1.39 10.56
N VAL A 79 -2.37 1.41 11.63
CA VAL A 79 -2.55 2.30 12.78
C VAL A 79 -1.22 2.98 13.12
N GLY A 80 -1.20 4.31 13.05
CA GLY A 80 -0.09 5.14 13.53
C GLY A 80 -0.45 5.82 14.84
N LEU A 81 0.49 5.81 15.80
CA LEU A 81 0.33 6.39 17.13
C LEU A 81 1.52 7.28 17.46
N PHE A 82 1.29 8.36 18.18
CA PHE A 82 2.33 9.10 18.89
C PHE A 82 1.95 9.27 20.35
N ASN A 83 2.75 8.73 21.27
CA ASN A 83 2.47 8.69 22.70
C ASN A 83 1.04 8.16 23.02
N GLY A 84 0.58 7.18 22.23
CA GLY A 84 -0.76 6.56 22.37
C GLY A 84 -1.90 7.31 21.68
N ALA A 85 -1.68 8.52 21.14
CA ALA A 85 -2.69 9.23 20.35
C ALA A 85 -2.67 8.76 18.89
N VAL A 86 -3.84 8.47 18.33
CA VAL A 86 -4.00 8.05 16.93
C VAL A 86 -3.68 9.22 15.99
N LEU A 87 -2.87 8.92 14.98
CA LEU A 87 -2.44 9.87 13.97
C LEU A 87 -3.21 9.68 12.66
N ASN A 88 -3.38 10.78 11.94
CA ASN A 88 -3.78 10.72 10.54
C ASN A 88 -2.54 10.51 9.67
N GLY A 89 -2.59 9.52 8.78
CA GLY A 89 -1.54 9.23 7.82
C GLY A 89 -2.04 9.31 6.39
N GLN A 90 -1.21 9.83 5.50
CA GLN A 90 -1.41 9.70 4.07
C GLN A 90 -0.64 8.48 3.59
N ARG A 91 -1.20 7.71 2.64
CA ARG A 91 -0.52 6.56 2.05
C ARG A 91 -0.33 6.74 0.55
N THR A 92 0.86 6.38 0.08
CA THR A 92 1.22 6.37 -1.33
C THR A 92 1.52 4.93 -1.75
N PRO A 93 0.82 4.37 -2.75
CA PRO A 93 1.11 3.03 -3.24
C PRO A 93 2.46 2.98 -3.97
N VAL A 94 3.24 1.94 -3.70
CA VAL A 94 4.55 1.69 -4.35
C VAL A 94 4.42 0.50 -5.28
N CYS A 95 4.76 0.70 -6.54
CA CYS A 95 4.74 -0.30 -7.59
C CYS A 95 6.16 -0.64 -8.03
N GLN A 96 6.36 -1.90 -8.37
CA GLN A 96 7.55 -2.36 -9.06
C GLN A 96 7.30 -2.36 -10.57
N VAL A 97 8.08 -1.58 -11.30
CA VAL A 97 8.10 -1.54 -12.77
C VAL A 97 9.47 -2.02 -13.23
N GLY A 98 9.53 -3.27 -13.71
CA GLY A 98 10.80 -3.94 -13.97
C GLY A 98 11.61 -4.12 -12.69
N ASN A 99 12.77 -3.45 -12.60
CA ASN A 99 13.67 -3.48 -11.44
C ASN A 99 13.62 -2.21 -10.59
N ILE A 100 12.68 -1.30 -10.88
CA ILE A 100 12.56 -0.01 -10.20
C ILE A 100 11.33 -0.03 -9.30
N SER A 101 11.49 0.44 -8.06
CA SER A 101 10.37 0.70 -7.15
C SER A 101 10.03 2.18 -7.18
N GLU A 102 8.79 2.50 -7.54
CA GLU A 102 8.33 3.87 -7.72
C GLU A 102 6.88 4.05 -7.26
N ALA A 103 6.41 5.29 -7.17
CA ALA A 103 4.99 5.54 -6.90
C ALA A 103 4.13 4.96 -8.03
N CYS A 104 3.07 4.23 -7.68
CA CYS A 104 2.21 3.62 -8.69
C CYS A 104 1.56 4.68 -9.59
N ASN A 105 1.75 4.56 -10.91
CA ASN A 105 1.16 5.44 -11.91
C ASN A 105 0.38 4.66 -13.00
N GLY A 106 -0.37 3.63 -12.57
CA GLY A 106 -1.19 2.80 -13.47
C GLY A 106 -0.45 1.65 -14.16
N ALA A 107 0.84 1.45 -13.86
CA ALA A 107 1.65 0.33 -14.35
C ALA A 107 2.43 -0.33 -13.21
N GLY A 108 2.87 -1.57 -13.44
CA GLY A 108 3.67 -2.34 -12.49
C GLY A 108 2.85 -3.17 -11.50
N THR A 109 3.56 -3.84 -10.59
CA THR A 109 2.96 -4.68 -9.54
C THR A 109 3.01 -3.94 -8.22
N LEU A 110 1.88 -3.84 -7.52
CA LEU A 110 1.81 -3.22 -6.19
C LEU A 110 2.63 -4.04 -5.19
N MET A 111 3.69 -3.44 -4.64
CA MET A 111 4.59 -4.07 -3.67
C MET A 111 4.30 -3.67 -2.23
N GLY A 112 3.65 -2.53 -2.01
CA GLY A 112 3.37 -2.02 -0.68
C GLY A 112 3.00 -0.55 -0.69
N TYR A 113 3.23 0.11 0.44
CA TYR A 113 2.84 1.51 0.64
C TYR A 113 3.92 2.28 1.40
N ILE A 114 4.00 3.57 1.12
CA ILE A 114 4.67 4.54 2.00
C ILE A 114 3.59 5.29 2.75
N TYR A 115 3.65 5.26 4.08
CA TYR A 115 2.80 6.08 4.95
C TYR A 115 3.58 7.29 5.43
N VAL A 116 2.93 8.45 5.43
CA VAL A 116 3.45 9.69 6.01
C VAL A 116 2.46 10.16 7.07
N PHE A 117 2.92 10.19 8.31
CA PHE A 117 2.13 10.66 9.45
C PHE A 117 2.58 12.06 9.85
N ASP A 118 1.62 12.96 10.02
CA ASP A 118 1.85 14.28 10.58
C ASP A 118 1.59 14.24 12.09
N LEU A 119 2.56 14.72 12.87
CA LEU A 119 2.44 14.85 14.31
C LEU A 119 3.11 16.15 14.79
N ASN A 120 2.85 16.52 16.05
CA ASN A 120 3.48 17.66 16.68
C ASN A 120 4.31 17.20 17.89
N VAL A 121 5.63 17.38 17.80
CA VAL A 121 6.59 16.95 18.82
C VAL A 121 6.89 18.11 19.76
N ALA A 122 6.21 18.14 20.91
CA ALA A 122 6.52 19.10 21.97
C ALA A 122 7.79 18.68 22.74
N ASP A 123 7.84 17.41 23.11
CA ASP A 123 8.94 16.75 23.83
C ASP A 123 9.22 15.38 23.21
N GLN A 124 10.31 14.74 23.67
CA GLN A 124 10.67 13.39 23.25
C GLN A 124 9.48 12.43 23.44
N GLY A 125 9.24 11.57 22.45
CA GLY A 125 8.10 10.68 22.46
C GLY A 125 8.29 9.43 21.62
N TRP A 126 7.33 8.52 21.69
CA TRP A 126 7.32 7.28 20.95
C TRP A 126 6.31 7.34 19.82
N PHE A 127 6.82 7.23 18.60
CA PHE A 127 6.02 6.89 17.44
C PHE A 127 5.90 5.37 17.34
N GLU A 128 4.72 4.90 17.01
CA GLU A 128 4.42 3.49 16.77
C GLU A 128 3.59 3.36 15.49
N TYR A 129 3.92 2.37 14.68
CA TYR A 129 3.08 1.96 13.56
C TYR A 129 2.84 0.45 13.63
N SER A 130 1.61 0.04 13.35
CA SER A 130 1.24 -1.37 13.21
C SER A 130 0.32 -1.59 12.02
N ASN A 131 0.42 -2.77 11.42
CA ASN A 131 -0.51 -3.22 10.39
C ASN A 131 -0.61 -4.75 10.40
N SER A 132 -1.76 -5.27 9.99
CA SER A 132 -2.05 -6.70 9.88
C SER A 132 -2.05 -7.14 8.42
N SER A 133 -1.35 -8.24 8.11
CA SER A 133 -1.30 -8.79 6.75
C SER A 133 -2.69 -9.12 6.22
N ILE A 134 -2.98 -8.73 4.97
CA ILE A 134 -4.22 -9.11 4.29
C ILE A 134 -4.24 -10.61 3.94
N ASN A 135 -3.06 -11.19 3.72
CA ASN A 135 -2.87 -12.59 3.35
C ASN A 135 -2.47 -13.44 4.55
N PRO A 136 -2.78 -14.76 4.53
CA PRO A 136 -2.29 -15.72 5.52
C PRO A 136 -0.77 -15.60 5.74
N PRO A 137 -0.27 -15.75 6.98
CA PRO A 137 -1.00 -16.12 8.20
C PRO A 137 -1.71 -14.94 8.92
N ARG A 138 -1.86 -13.77 8.28
CA ARG A 138 -2.48 -12.56 8.87
C ARG A 138 -1.75 -12.02 10.10
N ASN A 139 -0.42 -12.18 10.11
CA ASN A 139 0.42 -11.62 11.17
C ASN A 139 0.27 -10.11 11.26
N THR A 140 0.36 -9.59 12.48
CA THR A 140 0.47 -8.15 12.72
C THR A 140 1.94 -7.80 12.91
N LEU A 141 2.43 -6.86 12.11
CA LEU A 141 3.77 -6.29 12.25
C LEU A 141 3.67 -4.94 12.94
N LYS A 142 4.71 -4.60 13.70
CA LYS A 142 4.80 -3.36 14.45
C LYS A 142 6.22 -2.81 14.39
N THR A 143 6.34 -1.49 14.35
CA THR A 143 7.61 -0.77 14.50
C THR A 143 7.43 0.36 15.51
N LEU A 144 8.50 0.66 16.25
CA LEU A 144 8.55 1.77 17.20
C LEU A 144 9.79 2.61 16.93
N LEU A 145 9.65 3.92 17.07
CA LEU A 145 10.75 4.86 16.99
C LEU A 145 10.61 5.92 18.08
N ASN A 146 11.65 6.10 18.87
CA ASN A 146 11.76 7.22 19.77
C ASN A 146 12.17 8.48 19.00
N ILE A 147 11.34 9.50 19.01
CA ILE A 147 11.62 10.79 18.38
C ILE A 147 12.13 11.71 19.48
N ARG A 148 13.41 12.08 19.39
CA ARG A 148 14.09 12.97 20.34
C ARG A 148 13.99 14.42 19.97
#